data_AF-A0A132BEA6-F1
#
_entry.id   AF-A0A132BEA6-F1
#
_cell.length_a   1.000
_cell.length_b   1.000
_cell.length_c   1.000
_cell.angle_alpha   90.00
_cell.angle_beta   90.00
_cell.angle_gamma   90.00
#
_symmetry.space_group_name_H-M   'P 1'
#
loop_
_entity.id
_entity.type
_entity.pdbx_description
1 polymer ?
#
loop_
_entity_poly.entity_id
_entity_poly.type
_entity_poly.pdbx_seq_one_letter_code
_entity_poly.pdbx_strand_id
1 'polypeptide(L)'
;FVYLLEHKVVVCIKCKHAMLPSNVDTHLRDENTHNMPKESRGLVVQEIQKIQGLITSKADLNRLVFPPVGNPPIPVLQEPRTNGKKCQLPSKAGKPC
;
A
#
# COMPACT_ATOMS: atom_id res chain seq x y z
N PHE A 1 7.63 -8.05 -4.22
CA PHE A 1 6.43 -7.58 -3.50
C PHE A 1 5.88 -8.70 -2.65
N VAL A 2 5.22 -8.40 -1.54
CA VAL A 2 4.42 -9.35 -0.76
C VAL A 2 2.96 -8.98 -0.92
N TYR A 3 2.10 -9.98 -1.08
CA TYR A 3 0.67 -9.80 -1.19
C TYR A 3 0.00 -10.06 0.16
N LEU A 4 -0.84 -9.13 0.60
CA LEU A 4 -1.62 -9.28 1.83
C LEU A 4 -3.09 -9.51 1.48
N LEU A 5 -3.52 -10.78 1.42
CA LEU A 5 -4.90 -11.19 1.09
C LEU A 5 -5.95 -10.51 1.97
N GLU A 6 -5.72 -10.51 3.28
CA GLU A 6 -6.65 -9.91 4.25
C GLU A 6 -6.87 -8.41 4.02
N HIS A 7 -5.83 -7.73 3.54
CA HIS A 7 -5.80 -6.28 3.36
C HIS A 7 -5.96 -5.88 1.89
N LYS A 8 -5.98 -6.84 0.96
CA LYS A 8 -6.14 -6.67 -0.48
C LYS A 8 -5.16 -5.66 -1.11
N VAL A 9 -3.93 -5.63 -0.59
CA VAL A 9 -2.87 -4.69 -1.02
C VAL A 9 -1.56 -5.42 -1.32
N VAL A 10 -0.70 -4.75 -2.07
CA VAL A 10 0.69 -5.17 -2.32
C VAL A 10 1.68 -4.33 -1.52
N VAL A 11 2.69 -4.98 -0.95
CA VAL A 11 3.75 -4.34 -0.15
C VAL A 11 5.09 -4.48 -0.86
N CYS A 12 5.82 -3.38 -1.01
CA CYS A 12 7.20 -3.44 -1.45
C CYS A 12 8.10 -3.91 -0.29
N ILE A 13 8.88 -4.97 -0.49
CA ILE A 13 9.75 -5.55 0.54
C ILE A 13 10.89 -4.60 0.91
N LYS A 14 11.43 -3.87 -0.09
CA LYS A 14 12.54 -2.94 0.10
C LYS A 14 12.09 -1.71 0.87
N CYS A 15 10.99 -1.10 0.44
CA CYS A 15 10.53 0.17 1.01
C CYS A 15 9.51 -0.01 2.15
N LYS A 16 9.00 -1.22 2.37
CA LYS A 16 8.09 -1.59 3.46
C LYS A 16 6.83 -0.73 3.56
N HIS A 17 6.29 -0.29 2.43
CA HIS A 17 4.99 0.40 2.38
C HIS A 17 4.02 -0.30 1.42
N ALA A 18 2.75 -0.32 1.81
CA ALA A 18 1.66 -0.82 0.99
C ALA A 18 1.32 0.20 -0.10
N MET A 19 0.95 -0.28 -1.29
CA MET A 19 0.51 0.56 -2.39
C MET A 19 -0.57 -0.13 -3.23
N LEU A 20 -1.30 0.66 -3.99
CA LEU A 20 -2.22 0.17 -5.01
C LEU A 20 -1.42 -0.38 -6.21
N PRO A 21 -1.95 -1.38 -6.92
CA PRO A 21 -1.38 -1.89 -8.17
C PRO A 21 -1.10 -0.78 -9.20
N SER A 22 -1.99 0.20 -9.28
CA SER A 22 -1.86 1.38 -10.15
C SER A 22 -0.64 2.25 -9.83
N ASN A 23 -0.11 2.18 -8.61
CA ASN A 23 1.06 2.96 -8.19
C ASN A 23 2.37 2.17 -8.30
N VAL A 24 2.32 0.88 -8.67
CA VAL A 24 3.52 0.01 -8.72
C VAL A 24 4.50 0.48 -9.78
N ASP A 25 4.04 0.79 -11.01
CA ASP A 25 4.94 1.25 -12.08
C ASP A 25 5.67 2.54 -11.66
N THR A 26 4.92 3.53 -11.16
CA THR A 26 5.47 4.80 -10.67
C THR A 26 6.47 4.58 -9.54
N HIS A 27 6.16 3.68 -8.60
CA HIS A 27 7.07 3.35 -7.50
C HIS A 27 8.36 2.69 -7.97
N LEU A 28 8.29 1.74 -8.90
CA LEU A 28 9.47 1.06 -9.43
C LEU A 28 10.32 1.95 -10.35
N ARG A 29 9.70 2.96 -10.97
CA ARG A 29 10.38 3.96 -11.81
C ARG A 29 11.19 4.96 -11.00
N ASP A 30 10.82 5.21 -9.75
CA ASP A 30 11.46 6.23 -8.92
C ASP A 30 12.97 5.98 -8.78
N GLU A 31 13.76 6.98 -9.21
CA GLU A 31 15.22 6.89 -9.34
C GLU A 31 15.92 6.83 -7.98
N ASN A 32 15.29 7.35 -6.92
CA ASN A 32 15.86 7.37 -5.58
C ASN A 32 15.65 6.06 -4.83
N THR A 33 14.70 5.23 -5.28
CA THR A 33 14.31 4.01 -4.58
C THR A 33 14.63 2.74 -5.35
N HIS A 34 14.16 2.61 -6.60
CA HIS A 34 14.24 1.37 -7.37
C HIS A 34 14.96 1.52 -8.71
N ASN A 35 14.79 2.65 -9.39
CA ASN A 35 15.37 2.94 -10.71
C ASN A 35 15.27 1.75 -11.68
N MET A 36 14.10 1.10 -11.74
CA MET A 36 13.96 -0.16 -12.46
C MET A 36 13.70 0.08 -13.96
N PRO A 37 14.39 -0.66 -14.86
CA PRO A 37 14.16 -0.57 -16.30
C PRO A 37 12.72 -0.89 -16.70
N LYS A 38 12.21 -0.21 -17.74
CA LYS A 38 10.80 -0.30 -18.18
C LYS A 38 10.33 -1.73 -18.44
N GLU A 39 11.18 -2.56 -19.06
CA GLU A 39 10.86 -3.95 -19.37
C GLU A 39 10.64 -4.77 -18.09
N SER A 40 11.56 -4.69 -17.13
CA SER A 40 11.43 -5.37 -15.84
C SER A 40 10.22 -4.88 -15.04
N ARG A 41 9.94 -3.57 -15.06
CA ARG A 41 8.73 -3.02 -14.42
C ARG A 41 7.45 -3.58 -15.05
N GLY A 42 7.42 -3.69 -16.38
CA GLY A 42 6.28 -4.24 -17.12
C GLY A 42 5.92 -5.65 -16.67
N LEU A 43 6.94 -6.51 -16.52
CA LEU A 43 6.75 -7.88 -16.01
C LEU A 43 6.15 -7.88 -14.60
N VAL A 44 6.69 -7.05 -13.69
CA VAL A 44 6.18 -6.97 -12.30
C VAL A 44 4.74 -6.47 -12.24
N VAL A 45 4.40 -5.45 -13.05
CA VAL A 45 3.04 -4.91 -13.12
C VAL A 45 2.07 -5.94 -13.66
N GLN A 46 2.45 -6.68 -14.71
CA GLN A 46 1.63 -7.74 -15.28
C GLN A 46 1.36 -8.87 -14.26
N GLU A 47 2.38 -9.30 -13.52
CA GLU A 47 2.20 -10.32 -12.48
C GLU A 47 1.27 -9.84 -11.36
N ILE A 48 1.40 -8.58 -10.92
CA ILE A 48 0.51 -8.02 -9.90
C ILE A 48 -0.93 -7.88 -10.40
N GLN A 49 -1.13 -7.54 -11.67
CA GLN A 49 -2.47 -7.45 -12.28
C GLN A 49 -3.20 -8.79 -12.36
N LYS A 50 -2.48 -9.91 -12.42
CA LYS A 50 -3.07 -11.26 -12.40
C LYS A 50 -3.63 -11.64 -11.02
N ILE A 51 -3.24 -10.94 -9.96
CA ILE A 51 -3.66 -11.29 -8.60
C ILE A 51 -5.08 -10.77 -8.36
N GLN A 52 -6.02 -11.70 -8.21
CA GLN A 52 -7.41 -11.39 -7.93
C GLN A 52 -7.59 -10.86 -6.51
N GLY A 53 -8.66 -10.08 -6.30
CA GLY A 53 -9.05 -9.59 -4.98
C GLY A 53 -8.29 -8.34 -4.48
N LEU A 54 -7.43 -7.74 -5.30
CA LEU A 54 -6.77 -6.47 -4.97
C LEU A 54 -7.70 -5.27 -5.02
N ILE A 55 -7.42 -4.30 -4.17
CA ILE A 55 -7.91 -2.93 -4.33
C ILE A 55 -7.08 -2.29 -5.45
N THR A 56 -7.70 -2.06 -6.61
CA THR A 56 -6.99 -1.62 -7.82
C THR A 56 -7.03 -0.10 -8.01
N SER A 57 -8.06 0.57 -7.47
CA SER A 57 -8.29 2.00 -7.65
C SER A 57 -8.36 2.78 -6.33
N LYS A 58 -8.19 4.10 -6.43
CA LYS A 58 -8.46 5.00 -5.29
C LYS A 58 -9.93 5.02 -4.90
N ALA A 59 -10.85 4.78 -5.84
CA ALA A 59 -12.27 4.71 -5.53
C ALA A 59 -12.60 3.51 -4.63
N ASP A 60 -11.90 2.40 -4.80
CA ASP A 60 -12.06 1.21 -3.96
C ASP A 60 -11.57 1.42 -2.53
N LEU A 61 -10.63 2.35 -2.31
CA LEU A 61 -10.20 2.73 -0.96
C LEU A 61 -11.35 3.30 -0.13
N ASN A 62 -12.34 3.95 -0.75
CA ASN A 62 -13.51 4.49 -0.04
C ASN A 62 -14.38 3.39 0.58
N ARG A 63 -14.21 2.13 0.16
CA ARG A 63 -14.94 0.96 0.65
C ARG A 63 -14.13 0.15 1.66
N LEU A 64 -12.94 0.62 2.06
CA LEU A 64 -12.13 -0.06 3.06
C LEU A 64 -12.84 -0.04 4.42
N VAL A 65 -12.97 -1.24 4.98
CA VAL A 65 -13.38 -1.41 6.37
C VAL A 65 -12.14 -1.25 7.23
N PHE A 66 -12.17 -0.28 8.14
CA PHE A 66 -11.08 -0.08 9.08
C PHE A 66 -11.08 -1.20 10.13
N PRO A 67 -9.89 -1.74 10.48
CA PRO A 67 -9.80 -2.71 11.57
C PRO A 67 -10.25 -2.08 12.89
N PRO A 68 -10.71 -2.89 13.85
CA PRO A 68 -10.99 -2.44 15.21
C PRO A 68 -9.75 -1.78 15.85
N VAL A 69 -10.01 -0.89 16.80
CA VAL A 69 -8.94 -0.28 17.61
C VAL A 69 -8.24 -1.39 18.40
N GLY A 70 -6.92 -1.46 18.30
CA GLY A 70 -6.10 -2.45 19.02
C GLY A 70 -5.57 -3.60 18.16
N ASN A 71 -5.91 -3.67 16.86
CA ASN A 71 -5.25 -4.63 15.97
C ASN A 71 -3.73 -4.40 15.94
N PRO A 72 -2.92 -5.48 15.96
CA PRO A 72 -1.48 -5.35 15.88
C PRO A 72 -1.07 -4.73 14.54
N PRO A 73 0.07 -4.01 14.49
CA PRO A 73 0.62 -3.50 13.24
C PRO A 73 0.89 -4.64 12.25
N ILE A 74 0.69 -4.38 10.95
CA ILE A 74 1.03 -5.34 9.89
C ILE A 74 2.56 -5.50 9.87
N PRO A 75 3.13 -6.69 10.17
CA PRO A 75 4.57 -6.85 10.40
C PRO A 75 5.47 -6.50 9.21
N VAL A 76 4.91 -6.57 7.99
CA VAL A 76 5.64 -6.32 6.74
C VAL A 76 5.78 -4.83 6.42
N LEU A 77 5.03 -3.98 7.13
CA LEU A 77 5.08 -2.53 6.97
C LEU A 77 6.15 -1.91 7.87
N GLN A 78 6.70 -0.78 7.42
CA GLN A 78 7.55 0.06 8.25
C GLN A 78 6.72 0.62 9.41
N GLU A 79 7.40 0.89 10.54
CA GLU A 79 6.82 1.67 11.62
C GLU A 79 6.22 3.00 11.10
N PRO A 80 5.13 3.47 11.73
CA PRO A 80 4.55 4.75 11.37
C PRO A 80 5.59 5.87 11.38
N ARG A 81 5.67 6.64 10.30
CA ARG A 81 6.55 7.80 10.24
C ARG A 81 6.03 8.87 11.19
N THR A 82 6.92 9.43 12.01
CA THR A 82 6.62 10.53 12.94
C THR A 82 6.61 11.91 12.29
N ASN A 83 6.53 11.98 10.95
CA ASN A 83 6.64 13.22 10.17
C ASN A 83 5.39 14.13 10.22
N GLY A 84 4.57 14.01 11.27
CA GLY A 84 3.39 14.85 11.49
C GLY A 84 2.21 14.59 10.55
N LYS A 85 2.32 13.69 9.56
CA LYS A 85 1.21 13.30 8.69
C LYS A 85 0.33 12.26 9.40
N LYS A 86 -0.58 12.75 10.23
CA LYS A 86 -1.63 11.95 10.87
C LYS A 86 -2.69 11.54 9.85
N CYS A 87 -3.31 10.38 10.04
CA CYS A 87 -4.49 10.00 9.25
C CYS A 87 -5.60 11.04 9.53
N GLN A 88 -6.07 11.74 8.49
CA GLN A 88 -7.17 12.72 8.60
C GLN A 88 -8.54 12.06 8.71
N LEU A 89 -8.61 10.84 9.23
CA LEU A 89 -9.87 10.13 9.36
C LEU A 89 -10.59 10.66 10.60
N PRO A 90 -11.90 10.96 10.52
CA PRO A 90 -12.66 11.26 11.71
C PRO A 90 -12.66 9.99 12.58
N SER A 91 -12.10 10.07 13.78
CA SER A 91 -12.31 9.01 14.76
C SER A 91 -13.80 8.94 15.08
N LYS A 92 -14.30 7.75 15.47
CA LYS A 92 -15.66 7.62 16.03
C LYS A 92 -15.87 8.50 17.29
N ALA A 93 -14.83 9.13 17.81
CA ALA A 93 -14.82 10.03 18.97
C ALA A 93 -14.51 11.49 18.63
N GLY A 94 -14.47 11.89 17.34
CA GLY A 94 -14.28 13.29 16.95
C GLY A 94 -12.92 13.92 17.31
N LYS A 95 -11.93 13.14 17.78
CA LYS A 95 -10.55 13.61 17.99
C LYS A 95 -9.64 13.14 16.84
N PRO A 96 -8.78 14.01 16.29
CA PRO A 96 -7.79 13.58 15.31
C PRO A 96 -6.77 12.65 15.99
N CYS A 97 -6.54 11.48 15.39
CA CYS A 97 -5.49 10.53 15.79
C CYS A 97 -4.12 11.21 15.86
#